data_AF-A0A357KSF2-F1
#
_entry.id   AF-A0A357KSF2-F1
#
_cell.length_a   1.000
_cell.length_b   1.000
_cell.length_c   1.000
_cell.angle_alpha   90.00
_cell.angle_beta   90.00
_cell.angle_gamma   90.00
#
_symmetry.space_group_name_H-M   'P 1'
#
loop_
_entity.id
_entity.type
_entity.pdbx_description
1 polymer ?
#
loop_
_entity_poly.entity_id
_entity_poly.type
_entity_poly.pdbx_seq_one_letter_code
_entity_poly.pdbx_strand_id
1 'polypeptide(L)'
;GSGRAPSAEEVLGVIKELNPRLFERLERVRAADEEAFNGMLREASERVHQFVRERRENPDLFQSRVQAMRLERQAGEQARRAHAAAESDRPGAEAELRATVSRLFDQRAKVQASEIERLGTRLDDARKRFEVMVGNRERFIEQHTKELMDRAARGAEPEEPDGSTPRPGDGSPPR
;
A
#
# COMPACT_ATOMS: atom_id res chain seq x y z
N GLY A 1 -7.83 -10.50 5.61
CA GLY A 1 -7.02 -10.63 6.84
C GLY A 1 -6.92 -9.27 7.49
N SER A 2 -7.25 -9.17 8.76
CA SER A 2 -7.07 -7.94 9.54
C SER A 2 -5.58 -7.57 9.54
N GLY A 3 -5.25 -6.43 8.94
CA GLY A 3 -3.87 -6.00 8.74
C GLY A 3 -3.24 -5.63 10.07
N ARG A 4 -2.38 -6.51 10.61
CA ARG A 4 -1.57 -6.20 11.78
C ARG A 4 -0.82 -4.88 11.53
N ALA A 5 -1.00 -3.92 12.43
CA ALA A 5 -0.28 -2.66 12.41
C ALA A 5 1.23 -2.91 12.23
N PRO A 6 1.93 -2.15 11.38
CA PRO A 6 3.35 -2.32 11.17
C PRO A 6 4.10 -2.02 12.47
N SER A 7 5.07 -2.87 12.81
CA SER A 7 5.94 -2.62 13.95
C SER A 7 6.90 -1.46 13.67
N ALA A 8 7.44 -0.85 14.72
CA ALA A 8 8.44 0.20 14.61
C ALA A 8 9.65 -0.23 13.77
N GLU A 9 10.11 -1.47 13.94
CA GLU A 9 11.25 -2.03 13.21
C GLU A 9 10.98 -2.18 11.71
N GLU A 10 9.77 -2.61 11.33
CA GLU A 10 9.39 -2.71 9.92
C GLU A 10 9.29 -1.35 9.25
N VAL A 11 8.72 -0.38 9.95
CA VAL A 11 8.66 1.02 9.49
C VAL A 11 10.07 1.56 9.29
N LEU A 12 10.96 1.39 10.28
CA LEU A 12 12.35 1.81 10.19
C LEU A 12 13.11 1.10 9.05
N GLY A 13 12.89 -0.19 8.85
CA GLY A 13 13.48 -0.95 7.76
C GLY A 13 13.08 -0.41 6.38
N VAL A 14 11.81 -0.06 6.20
CA VAL A 14 11.34 0.60 4.97
C VAL A 14 11.92 2.00 4.82
N ILE A 15 11.94 2.80 5.89
CA ILE A 15 12.51 4.16 5.85
C ILE A 15 13.99 4.11 5.49
N LYS A 16 14.76 3.15 6.02
CA LYS A 16 16.18 2.97 5.69
C LYS A 16 16.40 2.73 4.20
N GLU A 17 15.53 1.94 3.55
CA GLU A 17 15.64 1.63 2.13
C GLU A 17 15.23 2.80 1.23
N LEU A 18 14.19 3.55 1.62
CA LEU A 18 13.63 4.65 0.83
C LEU A 18 14.38 5.98 1.06
N ASN A 19 14.67 6.30 2.32
CA ASN A 19 15.26 7.55 2.77
C ASN A 19 16.28 7.33 3.90
N PRO A 20 17.52 6.92 3.55
CA PRO A 20 18.59 6.70 4.53
C PRO A 20 18.86 7.92 5.43
N ARG A 21 18.76 9.14 4.90
CA ARG A 21 18.98 10.37 5.67
C ARG A 21 17.92 10.58 6.74
N LEU A 22 16.66 10.27 6.43
CA LEU A 22 15.59 10.30 7.43
C LEU A 22 15.79 9.22 8.48
N PHE A 23 16.20 8.01 8.07
CA PHE A 23 16.54 6.93 9.00
C PHE A 23 17.65 7.35 9.98
N GLU A 24 18.76 7.90 9.49
CA GLU A 24 19.85 8.42 10.33
C GLU A 24 19.40 9.55 11.27
N ARG A 25 18.48 10.41 10.80
CA ARG A 25 17.88 11.45 11.65
C ARG A 25 17.03 10.83 12.77
N LEU A 26 16.20 9.83 12.45
CA LEU A 26 15.38 9.13 13.44
C LEU A 26 16.24 8.42 14.49
N GLU A 27 17.31 7.74 14.08
CA GLU A 27 18.24 7.07 15.00
C GLU A 27 18.96 8.06 15.93
N ARG A 28 19.36 9.23 15.42
CA ARG A 28 19.94 10.30 16.26
C ARG A 28 18.95 10.85 17.27
N VAL A 29 17.69 11.07 16.87
CA VAL A 29 16.65 11.55 17.78
C VAL A 29 16.32 10.49 18.82
N ARG A 30 16.23 9.21 18.44
CA ARG A 30 16.00 8.09 19.35
C ARG A 30 17.00 8.02 20.50
N ALA A 31 18.27 8.34 20.24
CA ALA A 31 19.31 8.34 21.25
C ALA A 31 19.24 9.54 22.22
N ALA A 32 18.54 10.61 21.85
CA ALA A 32 18.49 11.87 22.61
C ALA A 32 17.13 12.11 23.29
N ASP A 33 16.04 11.74 22.62
CA ASP A 33 14.66 12.02 23.03
C ASP A 33 13.70 10.96 22.45
N GLU A 34 13.21 10.09 23.32
CA GLU A 34 12.30 9.00 22.95
C GLU A 34 10.90 9.52 22.57
N GLU A 35 10.41 10.59 23.19
CA GLU A 35 9.09 11.15 22.89
C GLU A 35 9.08 11.79 21.49
N ALA A 36 10.11 12.59 21.19
CA ALA A 36 10.30 13.17 19.86
C ALA A 36 10.50 12.09 18.78
N PHE A 37 11.23 11.02 19.10
CA PHE A 37 11.39 9.87 18.20
C PHE A 37 10.04 9.21 17.90
N ASN A 38 9.23 8.93 18.93
CA ASN A 38 7.92 8.30 18.76
C ASN A 38 6.96 9.17 17.95
N GLY A 39 6.98 10.49 18.17
CA GLY A 39 6.22 11.45 17.35
C GLY A 39 6.63 11.40 15.88
N MET A 40 7.93 11.51 15.60
CA MET A 40 8.46 11.44 14.23
C MET A 40 8.20 10.09 13.55
N LEU A 41 8.35 8.98 14.30
CA LEU A 41 8.13 7.64 13.79
C LEU A 41 6.65 7.42 13.45
N ARG A 42 5.71 7.96 14.25
CA ARG A 42 4.28 7.89 13.96
C ARG A 42 3.93 8.58 12.65
N GLU A 43 4.40 9.81 12.46
CA GLU A 43 4.21 10.55 11.20
C GLU A 43 4.84 9.83 10.01
N ALA A 44 6.03 9.26 10.20
CA ALA A 44 6.70 8.50 9.14
C ALA A 44 5.95 7.20 8.82
N SER A 45 5.43 6.51 9.84
CA SER A 45 4.66 5.26 9.72
C SER A 45 3.43 5.44 8.85
N GLU A 46 2.68 6.52 9.00
CA GLU A 46 1.51 6.80 8.16
C GLU A 46 1.87 6.92 6.68
N ARG A 47 2.99 7.61 6.38
CA ARG A 47 3.46 7.81 5.00
C ARG A 47 4.01 6.53 4.38
N VAL A 48 4.62 5.65 5.19
CA VAL A 48 5.23 4.40 4.69
C VAL A 48 4.37 3.16 4.89
N HIS A 49 3.17 3.29 5.47
CA HIS A 49 2.29 2.16 5.78
C HIS A 49 2.02 1.28 4.55
N GLN A 50 1.73 1.91 3.42
CA GLN A 50 1.53 1.20 2.15
C GLN A 50 2.77 0.40 1.74
N PHE A 51 3.96 0.97 1.87
CA PHE A 51 5.21 0.29 1.53
C PHE A 51 5.53 -0.86 2.48
N VAL A 52 5.22 -0.74 3.78
CA VAL A 52 5.36 -1.86 4.73
C VAL A 52 4.43 -3.01 4.35
N ARG A 53 3.17 -2.71 4.01
CA ARG A 53 2.23 -3.72 3.53
C ARG A 53 2.70 -4.36 2.24
N GLU A 54 3.13 -3.57 1.26
CA GLU A 54 3.68 -4.05 0.00
C GLU A 54 4.92 -4.93 0.23
N ARG A 55 5.83 -4.56 1.12
CA ARG A 55 7.00 -5.38 1.47
C ARG A 55 6.61 -6.77 1.99
N ARG A 56 5.52 -6.87 2.76
CA ARG A 56 5.03 -8.15 3.30
C ARG A 56 4.30 -8.98 2.26
N GLU A 57 3.39 -8.35 1.50
CA GLU A 57 2.46 -9.03 0.60
C GLU A 57 3.05 -9.25 -0.81
N ASN A 58 3.94 -8.38 -1.24
CA ASN A 58 4.54 -8.38 -2.58
C ASN A 58 5.95 -7.77 -2.56
N PRO A 59 6.96 -8.51 -2.04
CA PRO A 59 8.32 -8.01 -1.88
C PRO A 59 8.96 -7.57 -3.22
N ASP A 60 8.62 -8.22 -4.33
CA ASP A 60 9.15 -7.89 -5.66
C ASP A 60 8.65 -6.53 -6.17
N LEU A 61 7.36 -6.24 -5.95
CA LEU A 61 6.78 -4.93 -6.25
C LEU A 61 7.42 -3.85 -5.37
N PHE A 62 7.59 -4.13 -4.08
CA PHE A 62 8.26 -3.22 -3.15
C PHE A 62 9.69 -2.90 -3.61
N GLN A 63 10.51 -3.91 -3.91
CA GLN A 63 11.86 -3.71 -4.43
C GLN A 63 11.84 -2.93 -5.75
N SER A 64 10.87 -3.21 -6.62
CA SER A 64 10.72 -2.49 -7.88
C SER A 64 10.42 -1.01 -7.68
N ARG A 65 9.60 -0.64 -6.69
CA ARG A 65 9.36 0.77 -6.32
C ARG A 65 10.59 1.43 -5.69
N VAL A 66 11.30 0.73 -4.81
CA VAL A 66 12.55 1.21 -4.20
C VAL A 66 13.56 1.57 -5.30
N GLN A 67 13.73 0.71 -6.31
CA GLN A 67 14.64 0.99 -7.43
C GLN A 67 14.18 2.18 -8.27
N ALA A 68 12.87 2.33 -8.53
CA ALA A 68 12.35 3.51 -9.22
C ALA A 68 12.68 4.80 -8.46
N MET A 69 12.51 4.82 -7.14
CA MET A 69 12.83 5.99 -6.31
C MET A 69 14.33 6.32 -6.29
N ARG A 70 15.21 5.29 -6.33
CA ARG A 70 16.66 5.49 -6.45
C ARG A 70 17.02 6.10 -7.80
N LEU A 71 16.47 5.57 -8.89
CA LEU A 71 16.68 6.10 -10.24
C LEU A 71 16.17 7.55 -10.38
N GLU A 72 15.05 7.88 -9.74
CA GLU A 72 14.51 9.24 -9.72
C GLU A 72 15.44 10.23 -9.00
N ARG A 73 16.00 9.83 -7.85
CA ARG A 73 17.02 10.64 -7.16
C ARG A 73 18.26 10.83 -8.03
N GLN A 74 18.76 9.75 -8.62
CA GLN A 74 19.93 9.79 -9.50
C GLN A 74 19.69 10.69 -10.71
N ALA A 75 18.53 10.59 -11.35
CA ALA A 75 18.15 11.44 -12.48
C ALA A 75 18.10 12.92 -12.06
N GLY A 76 17.53 13.24 -10.89
CA GLY A 76 17.52 14.60 -10.36
C GLY A 76 18.93 15.17 -10.09
N GLU A 77 19.85 14.34 -9.59
CA GLU A 77 21.26 14.73 -9.42
C GLU A 77 21.99 14.90 -10.76
N GLN A 78 21.75 14.02 -11.73
CA GLN A 78 22.32 14.12 -13.08
C GLN A 78 21.79 15.35 -13.83
N ALA A 79 20.50 15.68 -13.70
CA ALA A 79 19.92 16.87 -14.30
C ALA A 79 20.58 18.15 -13.77
N ARG A 80 20.81 18.24 -12.44
CA ARG A 80 21.55 19.37 -11.85
C ARG A 80 22.99 19.45 -12.38
N ARG A 81 23.67 18.30 -12.52
CA ARG A 81 25.03 18.24 -13.08
C ARG A 81 25.08 18.67 -14.54
N ALA A 82 24.18 18.16 -15.38
CA ALA A 82 24.09 18.53 -16.79
C ALA A 82 23.81 20.03 -16.98
N HIS A 83 22.93 20.60 -16.15
CA HIS A 83 22.63 22.02 -16.18
C HIS A 83 23.85 22.89 -15.80
N ALA A 84 24.64 22.46 -14.81
CA ALA A 84 25.84 23.17 -14.37
C ALA A 84 27.10 22.88 -15.20
N ALA A 85 27.03 21.95 -16.16
CA ALA A 85 28.19 21.53 -16.96
C ALA A 85 28.60 22.60 -17.98
N ALA A 86 29.90 22.66 -18.26
CA ALA A 86 30.45 23.43 -19.37
C ALA A 86 29.89 22.94 -20.71
N GLU A 87 29.85 23.81 -21.72
CA GLU A 87 29.25 23.49 -23.03
C GLU A 87 29.87 22.24 -23.68
N SER A 88 31.19 22.03 -23.50
CA SER A 88 31.90 20.86 -24.02
C SER A 88 31.49 19.54 -23.34
N ASP A 89 31.11 19.59 -22.06
CA ASP A 89 30.82 18.40 -21.24
C ASP A 89 29.32 18.11 -21.14
N ARG A 90 28.48 19.11 -21.42
CA ARG A 90 27.02 19.01 -21.34
C ARG A 90 26.45 17.86 -22.16
N PRO A 91 26.86 17.60 -23.42
CA PRO A 91 26.32 16.47 -24.19
C PRO A 91 26.53 15.11 -23.51
N GLY A 92 27.68 14.91 -22.86
CA GLY A 92 27.96 13.68 -22.11
C GLY A 92 27.06 13.55 -20.88
N ALA A 93 26.91 14.62 -20.11
CA ALA A 93 26.04 14.65 -18.94
C ALA A 93 24.55 14.45 -19.30
N GLU A 94 24.10 15.01 -20.44
CA GLU A 94 22.75 14.78 -20.97
C GLU A 94 22.52 13.34 -21.42
N ALA A 95 23.53 12.70 -22.04
CA ALA A 95 23.46 11.29 -22.42
C ALA A 95 23.33 10.38 -21.20
N GLU A 96 24.09 10.63 -20.13
CA GLU A 96 23.96 9.90 -18.86
C GLU A 96 22.58 10.07 -18.22
N LEU A 97 22.07 11.31 -18.19
CA LEU A 97 20.73 11.61 -17.69
C LEU A 97 19.68 10.85 -18.49
N ARG A 98 19.76 10.90 -19.83
CA ARG A 98 18.83 10.19 -20.72
C ARG A 98 18.83 8.68 -20.46
N ALA A 99 20.00 8.07 -20.26
CA ALA A 99 20.10 6.65 -19.94
C ALA A 99 19.44 6.30 -18.59
N THR A 100 19.59 7.14 -17.57
CA THR A 100 18.91 6.94 -16.28
C THR A 100 17.40 7.16 -16.38
N VAL A 101 16.95 8.18 -17.11
CA VAL A 101 15.51 8.43 -17.33
C VAL A 101 14.86 7.27 -18.10
N SER A 102 15.55 6.70 -19.09
CA SER A 102 15.07 5.49 -19.78
C SER A 102 14.87 4.33 -18.80
N ARG A 103 15.88 4.03 -17.98
CA ARG A 103 15.78 2.97 -16.95
C ARG A 103 14.67 3.25 -15.93
N LEU A 104 14.48 4.52 -15.54
CA LEU A 104 13.39 4.93 -14.66
C LEU A 104 12.02 4.66 -15.30
N PHE A 105 11.87 4.95 -16.59
CA PHE A 105 10.65 4.67 -17.34
C PHE A 105 10.35 3.17 -17.33
N ASP A 106 11.32 2.33 -17.71
CA ASP A 106 11.15 0.87 -17.75
C ASP A 106 10.78 0.32 -16.37
N GLN A 107 11.44 0.84 -15.32
CA GLN A 107 11.17 0.44 -13.94
C GLN A 107 9.77 0.85 -13.48
N ARG A 108 9.30 2.05 -13.87
CA ARG A 108 7.92 2.50 -13.60
C ARG A 108 6.90 1.67 -14.38
N ALA A 109 7.17 1.36 -15.65
CA ALA A 109 6.32 0.50 -16.46
C ALA A 109 6.18 -0.89 -15.83
N LYS A 110 7.28 -1.48 -15.33
CA LYS A 110 7.26 -2.75 -14.59
C LYS A 110 6.37 -2.67 -13.34
N VAL A 111 6.53 -1.62 -12.52
CA VAL A 111 5.68 -1.40 -11.35
C VAL A 111 4.21 -1.34 -11.76
N GLN A 112 3.86 -0.54 -12.77
CA GLN A 112 2.49 -0.39 -13.24
C GLN A 112 1.90 -1.70 -13.78
N ALA A 113 2.67 -2.48 -14.54
CA ALA A 113 2.24 -3.79 -15.03
C ALA A 113 1.88 -4.74 -13.88
N SER A 114 2.72 -4.82 -12.84
CA SER A 114 2.45 -5.64 -11.66
C SER A 114 1.24 -5.12 -10.85
N GLU A 115 1.00 -3.82 -10.81
CA GLU A 115 -0.21 -3.27 -10.19
C GLU A 115 -1.48 -3.64 -10.95
N ILE A 116 -1.45 -3.55 -12.27
CA ILE A 116 -2.55 -3.96 -13.15
C ILE A 116 -2.87 -5.44 -12.94
N GLU A 117 -1.87 -6.31 -12.95
CA GLU A 117 -2.04 -7.75 -12.74
C GLU A 117 -2.73 -8.03 -11.39
N ARG A 118 -2.24 -7.42 -10.31
CA ARG A 118 -2.81 -7.57 -8.97
C ARG A 118 -4.25 -7.07 -8.89
N LEU A 119 -4.55 -5.94 -9.52
CA LEU A 119 -5.92 -5.41 -9.57
C LEU A 119 -6.84 -6.33 -10.37
N GLY A 120 -6.32 -6.96 -11.43
CA GLY A 120 -6.99 -8.02 -12.18
C GLY A 120 -7.40 -9.18 -11.29
N THR A 121 -6.46 -9.76 -10.53
CA THR A 121 -6.76 -10.86 -9.59
C THR A 121 -7.82 -10.46 -8.56
N ARG A 122 -7.71 -9.27 -7.98
CA ARG A 122 -8.69 -8.78 -6.99
C ARG A 122 -10.08 -8.57 -7.58
N LEU A 123 -10.15 -8.13 -8.83
CA LEU A 123 -11.41 -7.98 -9.56
C LEU A 123 -12.05 -9.34 -9.80
N ASP A 124 -11.27 -10.33 -10.22
CA ASP A 124 -11.78 -11.69 -10.46
C ASP A 124 -12.26 -12.35 -9.16
N ASP A 125 -11.55 -12.17 -8.05
CA ASP A 125 -12.00 -12.65 -6.73
C ASP A 125 -13.27 -11.95 -6.26
N ALA A 126 -13.43 -10.66 -6.55
CA ALA A 126 -14.66 -9.92 -6.25
C ALA A 126 -15.83 -10.44 -7.11
N ARG A 127 -15.60 -10.71 -8.40
CA ARG A 127 -16.60 -11.31 -9.31
C ARG A 127 -17.04 -12.69 -8.84
N LYS A 128 -16.10 -13.58 -8.51
CA LYS A 128 -16.43 -14.92 -7.97
C LYS A 128 -17.27 -14.84 -6.70
N ARG A 129 -16.91 -13.95 -5.76
CA ARG A 129 -17.70 -13.75 -4.54
C ARG A 129 -19.10 -13.22 -4.84
N PHE A 130 -19.23 -12.31 -5.82
CA PHE A 130 -20.51 -11.80 -6.26
C PHE A 130 -21.37 -12.89 -6.92
N GLU A 131 -20.79 -13.73 -7.78
CA GLU A 131 -21.49 -14.88 -8.39
C GLU A 131 -21.98 -15.87 -7.33
N VAL A 132 -21.15 -16.19 -6.33
CA VAL A 132 -21.56 -17.04 -5.19
C VAL A 132 -22.70 -16.39 -4.41
N MET A 133 -22.66 -15.08 -4.18
CA MET A 133 -23.73 -14.35 -3.50
C MET A 133 -25.04 -14.40 -4.30
N VAL A 134 -24.98 -14.14 -5.61
CA VAL A 134 -26.14 -14.21 -6.51
C VAL A 134 -26.70 -15.64 -6.58
N GLY A 135 -25.84 -16.65 -6.68
CA GLY A 135 -26.25 -18.05 -6.68
C GLY A 135 -26.89 -18.51 -5.37
N ASN A 136 -26.58 -17.85 -4.25
CA ASN A 136 -27.16 -18.09 -2.93
C ASN A 136 -28.26 -17.08 -2.56
N ARG A 137 -28.77 -16.29 -3.52
CA ARG A 137 -29.70 -15.18 -3.28
C ARG A 137 -30.91 -15.60 -2.44
N GLU A 138 -31.63 -16.65 -2.84
CA GLU A 138 -32.85 -17.07 -2.14
C GLU A 138 -32.56 -17.50 -0.71
N ARG A 139 -31.50 -18.29 -0.48
CA ARG A 139 -31.08 -18.68 0.87
C ARG A 139 -30.76 -17.44 1.74
N PHE A 140 -30.08 -16.45 1.18
CA PHE A 140 -29.75 -15.22 1.89
C PHE A 140 -31.02 -14.42 2.24
N ILE A 141 -31.97 -14.32 1.31
CA ILE A 141 -33.28 -13.69 1.54
C ILE A 141 -34.04 -14.44 2.63
N GLU A 142 -34.19 -15.76 2.54
CA GLU A 142 -34.89 -16.58 3.53
C GLU A 142 -34.29 -16.42 4.92
N GLN A 143 -32.96 -16.51 5.04
CA GLN A 143 -32.27 -16.33 6.32
C GLN A 143 -32.54 -14.94 6.90
N HIS A 144 -32.38 -13.89 6.08
CA HIS A 144 -32.56 -12.52 6.56
C HIS A 144 -34.03 -12.23 6.91
N THR A 145 -34.99 -12.73 6.13
CA THR A 145 -36.42 -12.65 6.44
C THR A 145 -36.72 -13.33 7.78
N LYS A 146 -36.16 -14.52 8.03
CA LYS A 146 -36.34 -15.21 9.31
C LYS A 146 -35.74 -14.41 10.47
N GLU A 147 -34.53 -13.89 10.33
CA GLU A 147 -33.87 -13.06 11.35
C GLU A 147 -34.71 -11.82 11.70
N LEU A 148 -35.29 -11.15 10.69
CA LEU A 148 -36.18 -10.00 10.89
C LEU A 148 -37.47 -10.39 11.61
N MET A 149 -38.09 -11.52 11.24
CA MET A 149 -39.30 -12.02 11.89
C MET A 149 -39.04 -12.41 13.36
N ASP A 150 -37.93 -13.10 13.64
CA ASP A 150 -37.51 -13.48 15.00
C ASP A 150 -37.21 -12.24 15.85
N ARG A 151 -36.63 -11.19 15.25
CA ARG A 151 -36.36 -9.92 15.93
C ARG A 151 -37.64 -9.16 16.26
N ALA A 152 -38.58 -9.09 15.33
CA ALA A 152 -39.89 -8.49 15.54
C ALA A 152 -40.68 -9.21 16.65
N ALA A 153 -40.65 -10.55 16.67
CA ALA A 153 -41.31 -11.36 17.71
C ALA A 153 -40.76 -11.10 19.13
N ARG A 154 -39.49 -10.69 19.26
CA ARG A 154 -38.85 -10.34 20.54
C ARG A 154 -39.17 -8.91 21.02
N GLY A 155 -40.00 -8.16 20.28
CA GLY A 155 -40.36 -6.78 20.65
C GLY A 155 -39.20 -5.79 20.58
N ALA A 156 -38.10 -6.15 19.91
CA ALA A 156 -37.00 -5.23 19.66
C ALA A 156 -37.43 -4.22 18.60
N GLU A 157 -37.34 -2.92 18.90
CA GLU A 157 -37.54 -1.89 17.88
C GLU A 157 -36.55 -2.11 16.72
N PRO A 158 -36.95 -1.78 15.48
CA PRO A 158 -36.04 -1.81 14.35
C PRO A 158 -34.94 -0.78 14.61
N GLU A 159 -33.73 -1.23 14.92
CA GLU A 159 -32.56 -0.37 14.79
C GLU A 159 -32.50 0.09 13.35
N GLU A 160 -32.45 1.40 13.14
CA GLU A 160 -32.17 1.94 11.82
C GLU A 160 -30.89 1.26 11.29
N PRO A 161 -30.91 0.76 10.05
CA PRO A 161 -29.70 0.21 9.46
C PRO A 161 -28.66 1.34 9.46
N ASP A 162 -27.58 1.17 10.22
CA ASP A 162 -26.46 2.11 10.35
C ASP A 162 -25.67 2.31 9.03
N GLY A 163 -26.21 1.83 7.90
CA GLY A 163 -25.57 1.78 6.60
C GLY A 163 -24.54 0.65 6.44
N SER A 164 -24.25 -0.11 7.50
CA SER A 164 -23.34 -1.26 7.47
C SER A 164 -24.05 -2.46 6.88
N THR A 165 -24.05 -2.55 5.55
CA THR A 165 -24.42 -3.79 4.86
C THR A 165 -23.56 -4.94 5.40
N PRO A 166 -24.16 -6.06 5.87
CA PRO A 166 -23.39 -7.20 6.35
C PRO A 166 -22.43 -7.66 5.26
N ARG A 167 -21.12 -7.70 5.56
CA ARG A 167 -20.15 -8.20 4.60
C ARG A 167 -20.39 -9.71 4.40
N PRO A 168 -20.59 -10.18 3.16
CA PRO A 168 -20.71 -11.61 2.91
C PRO A 168 -19.37 -12.27 3.24
N GLY A 169 -19.30 -12.96 4.39
CA GLY A 169 -18.09 -13.63 4.87
C GLY A 169 -17.92 -13.76 6.39
N ASP A 170 -18.68 -13.03 7.22
CA ASP A 170 -18.55 -13.16 8.70
C ASP A 170 -19.35 -14.35 9.29
N GLY A 171 -20.11 -15.06 8.47
CA GLY A 171 -20.68 -16.36 8.83
C GLY A 171 -19.61 -17.44 8.73
N SER A 172 -18.89 -17.69 9.83
CA SER A 172 -18.14 -18.95 9.96
C SER A 172 -19.13 -20.11 9.75
N PRO A 173 -18.80 -21.13 8.94
CA PRO A 173 -19.68 -22.29 8.80
C PRO A 173 -19.87 -22.94 10.19
N PRO A 174 -21.09 -23.39 10.53
CA PRO A 174 -21.27 -24.16 11.75
C PRO A 174 -20.39 -25.42 11.68
N ARG A 175 -19.71 -25.71 12.79
CA ARG A 175 -18.95 -26.94 12.99
C ARG A 175 -19.87 -28.16 13.05
#